data_AF-A0A969BU43-F1
#
_entry.id   AF-A0A969BU43-F1
#
_cell.length_a   1.000
_cell.length_b   1.000
_cell.length_c   1.000
_cell.angle_alpha   90.00
_cell.angle_beta   90.00
_cell.angle_gamma   90.00
#
_symmetry.space_group_name_H-M   'P 1'
#
loop_
_entity.id
_entity.type
_entity.pdbx_description
1 polymer ?
#
loop_
_entity_poly.entity_id
_entity_poly.type
_entity_poly.pdbx_seq_one_letter_code
_entity_poly.pdbx_strand_id
1 'polypeptide(L)'
;MDGVAVSLLYRDGKLIYAATRGDGQTGDDVTHNVRTIRSIPLEFIHKGNVPALFEIRGEIFMPNAAFAALNAERDEAGLPTFANPRNSAAGTLKQLDPRIVAKRPLAFMAHGLGAYDGFLLETEHDFHELLDAFNIPRNQPVFIANNLEEMLAAVARINHDRHSFDYGTDGVVIKVLDRAEREILGFTSRAPRWAAAYKFLPEQKETTLENIIIQVGRTGVLTPVAELAPVLISGSTVSRATLHNQDEITKKDIRLGATVLIEKREKSFPPSSK
;
A
#
# COMPACT_ATOMS: atom_id res chain seq x y z
N MET A 1 1.87 -2.32 -1.09
CA MET A 1 0.47 -2.05 -1.41
C MET A 1 -0.07 -1.02 -0.44
N ASP A 2 -0.73 0.01 -0.95
CA ASP A 2 -1.30 1.09 -0.17
C ASP A 2 -2.79 0.82 0.12
N GLY A 3 -3.06 0.15 1.24
CA GLY A 3 -4.39 -0.29 1.65
C GLY A 3 -4.61 -0.25 3.15
N VAL A 4 -5.57 -1.07 3.60
CA VAL A 4 -5.85 -1.36 5.01
C VAL A 4 -5.54 -2.82 5.31
N ALA A 5 -4.53 -3.04 6.15
CA ALA A 5 -4.14 -4.36 6.57
C ALA A 5 -5.28 -5.07 7.33
N VAL A 6 -5.60 -6.27 6.89
CA VAL A 6 -6.64 -7.14 7.46
C VAL A 6 -6.11 -8.55 7.63
N SER A 7 -6.62 -9.25 8.64
CA SER A 7 -6.46 -10.69 8.83
C SER A 7 -7.81 -11.37 8.61
N LEU A 8 -7.84 -12.41 7.78
CA LEU A 8 -8.99 -13.25 7.49
C LEU A 8 -8.76 -14.62 8.10
N LEU A 9 -9.61 -15.03 9.05
CA LEU A 9 -9.50 -16.34 9.68
C LEU A 9 -10.54 -17.29 9.10
N TYR A 10 -10.05 -18.35 8.47
CA TYR A 10 -10.85 -19.47 8.02
C TYR A 10 -10.71 -20.65 8.98
N ARG A 11 -11.82 -21.33 9.23
CA ARG A 11 -11.85 -22.63 9.93
C ARG A 11 -12.62 -23.61 9.07
N ASP A 12 -12.00 -24.75 8.80
CA ASP A 12 -12.57 -25.79 7.91
C ASP A 12 -13.08 -25.20 6.59
N GLY A 13 -12.32 -24.25 6.03
CA GLY A 13 -12.61 -23.58 4.77
C GLY A 13 -13.68 -22.50 4.80
N LYS A 14 -14.27 -22.20 5.96
CA LYS A 14 -15.27 -21.13 6.12
C LYS A 14 -14.65 -19.90 6.76
N LEU A 15 -14.88 -18.73 6.18
CA LEU A 15 -14.50 -17.47 6.80
C LEU A 15 -15.32 -17.30 8.08
N ILE A 16 -14.65 -17.30 9.23
CA ILE A 16 -15.30 -17.15 10.55
C ILE A 16 -15.09 -15.77 11.16
N TYR A 17 -13.96 -15.12 10.87
CA TYR A 17 -13.59 -13.86 11.50
C TYR A 17 -12.69 -13.02 10.59
N ALA A 18 -12.80 -11.71 10.67
CA ALA A 18 -11.86 -10.79 10.06
C ALA A 18 -11.60 -9.59 10.96
N ALA A 19 -10.33 -9.22 11.10
CA ALA A 19 -9.92 -8.08 11.92
C ALA A 19 -8.93 -7.16 11.20
N THR A 20 -9.03 -5.86 11.48
CA THR A 20 -7.99 -4.92 11.05
C THR A 20 -6.71 -5.13 11.86
N ARG A 21 -5.59 -4.58 11.38
CA ARG A 21 -4.31 -4.68 12.10
C ARG A 21 -4.30 -3.98 13.46
N GLY A 22 -5.00 -2.86 13.60
CA GLY A 22 -4.93 -1.99 14.78
C GLY A 22 -3.50 -1.68 15.21
N ASP A 23 -3.14 -2.00 16.46
CA ASP A 23 -1.79 -1.81 17.02
C ASP A 23 -0.83 -3.00 16.77
N GLY A 24 -1.28 -4.02 16.05
CA GLY A 24 -0.55 -5.26 15.80
C GLY A 24 -0.84 -6.39 16.78
N GLN A 25 -1.52 -6.11 17.90
CA GLN A 25 -2.04 -7.11 18.84
C GLN A 25 -3.57 -7.12 18.87
N THR A 26 -4.17 -5.93 18.92
CA THR A 26 -5.62 -5.73 18.96
C THR A 26 -6.05 -4.89 17.76
N GLY A 27 -7.09 -5.34 17.07
CA GLY A 27 -7.70 -4.63 15.95
C GLY A 27 -9.22 -4.75 15.97
N ASP A 28 -9.86 -3.96 15.12
CA ASP A 28 -11.31 -3.90 15.03
C ASP A 28 -11.87 -5.14 14.32
N ASP A 29 -12.92 -5.76 14.87
CA ASP A 29 -13.70 -6.77 14.16
C ASP A 29 -14.44 -6.12 13.00
N VAL A 30 -14.10 -6.54 11.79
CA VAL A 30 -14.68 -6.05 10.53
C VAL A 30 -15.34 -7.19 9.75
N THR A 31 -15.65 -8.31 10.40
CA THR A 31 -16.18 -9.52 9.76
C THR A 31 -17.39 -9.24 8.88
N HIS A 32 -18.37 -8.48 9.38
CA HIS A 32 -19.59 -8.15 8.61
C HIS A 32 -19.31 -7.32 7.36
N ASN A 33 -18.35 -6.40 7.44
CA ASN A 33 -17.97 -5.54 6.31
C ASN A 33 -17.16 -6.33 5.29
N VAL A 34 -16.21 -7.13 5.74
CA VAL A 34 -15.35 -7.98 4.91
C VAL A 34 -16.16 -8.99 4.11
N ARG A 35 -17.22 -9.57 4.69
CA ARG A 35 -18.11 -10.50 3.99
C ARG A 35 -18.80 -9.92 2.75
N THR A 36 -18.81 -8.59 2.60
CA THR A 36 -19.40 -7.91 1.43
C THR A 36 -18.42 -7.71 0.28
N ILE A 37 -17.13 -7.97 0.51
CA ILE A 37 -16.06 -7.77 -0.48
C ILE A 37 -16.01 -8.98 -1.40
N ARG A 38 -16.38 -8.78 -2.66
CA ARG A 38 -16.57 -9.87 -3.65
C ARG A 38 -15.33 -10.72 -3.90
N SER A 39 -14.15 -10.12 -3.79
CA SER A 39 -12.88 -10.82 -4.03
C SER A 39 -12.47 -11.73 -2.86
N ILE A 40 -13.22 -11.76 -1.76
CA ILE A 40 -12.94 -12.60 -0.59
C ILE A 40 -13.91 -13.80 -0.63
N PRO A 41 -13.42 -15.04 -0.78
CA PRO A 41 -14.29 -16.21 -0.69
C PRO A 41 -14.83 -16.36 0.73
N LEU A 42 -16.13 -16.59 0.88
CA LEU A 42 -16.74 -16.85 2.19
C LEU A 42 -16.56 -18.31 2.62
N GLU A 43 -16.44 -19.20 1.64
CA GLU A 43 -16.25 -20.63 1.81
C GLU A 43 -15.43 -21.14 0.62
N PHE A 44 -14.47 -22.03 0.87
CA PHE A 44 -13.71 -22.68 -0.18
C PHE A 44 -14.56 -23.74 -0.89
N ILE A 45 -14.64 -23.67 -2.21
CA ILE A 45 -15.51 -24.53 -3.02
C ILE A 45 -14.90 -25.95 -3.20
N HIS A 46 -13.61 -26.12 -2.92
CA HIS A 46 -12.89 -27.38 -3.13
C HIS A 46 -12.90 -28.29 -1.88
N LYS A 47 -13.22 -29.58 -2.10
CA LYS A 47 -13.28 -30.63 -1.06
C LYS A 47 -11.93 -31.33 -0.78
N GLY A 48 -10.82 -30.75 -1.23
CA GLY A 48 -9.47 -31.30 -1.02
C GLY A 48 -8.89 -30.96 0.36
N ASN A 49 -7.56 -30.98 0.49
CA ASN A 49 -6.82 -30.64 1.73
C ASN A 49 -7.08 -29.19 2.18
N VAL A 50 -8.21 -28.96 2.82
CA VAL A 50 -8.53 -27.70 3.49
C VAL A 50 -7.85 -27.71 4.87
N PRO A 51 -7.00 -26.72 5.19
CA PRO A 51 -6.46 -26.58 6.53
C PRO A 51 -7.59 -26.43 7.56
N ALA A 52 -7.44 -27.06 8.73
CA ALA A 52 -8.36 -26.89 9.85
C ALA A 52 -8.40 -25.42 10.29
N LEU A 53 -7.26 -24.73 10.23
CA LEU A 53 -7.13 -23.30 10.50
C LEU A 53 -6.29 -22.63 9.42
N PHE A 54 -6.78 -21.52 8.87
CA PHE A 54 -6.04 -20.74 7.88
C PHE A 54 -6.28 -19.24 8.08
N GLU A 55 -5.33 -18.57 8.73
CA GLU A 55 -5.29 -17.11 8.83
C GLU A 55 -4.51 -16.53 7.65
N ILE A 56 -5.18 -15.68 6.88
CA ILE A 56 -4.63 -15.03 5.71
C ILE A 56 -4.52 -13.54 5.99
N ARG A 57 -3.30 -13.02 5.89
CA ARG A 57 -3.00 -11.60 6.05
C ARG A 57 -2.91 -10.95 4.67
N GLY A 58 -3.56 -9.82 4.53
CA GLY A 58 -3.61 -9.10 3.28
C GLY A 58 -3.95 -7.63 3.46
N GLU A 59 -4.14 -6.97 2.33
CA GLU A 59 -4.56 -5.57 2.26
C GLU A 59 -5.93 -5.49 1.58
N ILE A 60 -6.84 -4.73 2.19
CA ILE A 60 -8.06 -4.28 1.52
C ILE A 60 -7.78 -2.91 0.91
N PHE A 61 -8.08 -2.75 -0.37
CA PHE A 61 -7.83 -1.53 -1.13
C PHE A 61 -8.99 -1.25 -2.09
N MET A 62 -8.98 -0.06 -2.70
CA MET A 62 -9.87 0.27 -3.81
C MET A 62 -9.04 0.27 -5.10
N PRO A 63 -9.36 -0.57 -6.09
CA PRO A 63 -8.67 -0.55 -7.37
C PRO A 63 -8.75 0.85 -8.03
N ASN A 64 -7.64 1.29 -8.63
CA ASN A 64 -7.49 2.65 -9.17
C ASN A 64 -8.62 3.03 -10.14
N ALA A 65 -8.93 2.17 -11.11
CA ALA A 65 -10.01 2.40 -12.06
C ALA A 65 -11.38 2.48 -11.39
N ALA A 66 -11.67 1.60 -10.44
CA ALA A 66 -12.95 1.58 -9.73
C ALA A 66 -13.11 2.78 -8.78
N PHE A 67 -12.01 3.24 -8.18
CA PHE A 67 -11.99 4.48 -7.40
C PHE A 67 -12.26 5.71 -8.27
N ALA A 68 -11.64 5.79 -9.46
CA ALA A 68 -11.89 6.86 -10.40
C ALA A 68 -13.35 6.91 -10.85
N ALA A 69 -13.93 5.75 -11.20
CA ALA A 69 -15.35 5.63 -11.54
C ALA A 69 -16.26 6.08 -10.38
N LEU A 70 -15.97 5.63 -9.15
CA LEU A 70 -16.72 6.04 -7.96
C LEU A 70 -16.67 7.56 -7.73
N ASN A 71 -15.53 8.21 -8.00
CA ASN A 71 -15.43 9.65 -7.88
C ASN A 71 -16.17 10.38 -9.00
N ALA A 72 -16.16 9.86 -10.22
CA ALA A 72 -16.93 10.42 -11.34
C ALA A 72 -18.45 10.39 -11.04
N GLU A 73 -18.97 9.24 -10.58
CA GLU A 73 -20.39 9.11 -10.17
C GLU A 73 -20.78 10.11 -9.08
N ARG A 74 -19.87 10.39 -8.14
CA ARG A 74 -20.10 11.36 -7.05
C ARG A 74 -20.12 12.79 -7.55
N ASP A 75 -19.21 13.13 -8.44
CA ASP A 75 -19.12 14.46 -9.04
C ASP A 75 -20.37 14.77 -9.88
N GLU A 76 -20.82 13.80 -10.69
CA GLU A 76 -22.08 13.88 -11.44
C GLU A 76 -23.30 14.08 -10.52
N ALA A 77 -23.27 13.47 -9.34
CA ALA A 77 -24.30 13.64 -8.31
C ALA A 77 -24.15 14.91 -7.45
N GLY A 78 -23.15 15.77 -7.72
CA GLY A 78 -22.87 16.99 -6.95
C GLY A 78 -22.35 16.73 -5.53
N LEU A 79 -21.82 15.53 -5.27
CA LEU A 79 -21.28 15.13 -3.97
C LEU A 79 -19.75 15.33 -3.92
N PRO A 80 -19.18 15.64 -2.75
CA PRO A 80 -17.73 15.74 -2.61
C PRO A 80 -17.02 14.43 -3.00
N THR A 81 -16.01 14.52 -3.85
CA THR A 81 -15.16 13.39 -4.22
C THR A 81 -14.29 12.94 -3.05
N PHE A 82 -13.83 11.69 -3.10
CA PHE A 82 -12.88 11.18 -2.13
C PHE A 82 -11.45 11.58 -2.47
N ALA A 83 -10.64 11.82 -1.44
CA ALA A 83 -9.29 12.34 -1.60
C ALA A 83 -8.26 11.33 -2.13
N ASN A 84 -8.30 10.07 -1.65
CA ASN A 84 -7.43 9.01 -2.13
C ASN A 84 -8.02 7.60 -1.85
N PRO A 85 -7.58 6.56 -2.59
CA PRO A 85 -8.08 5.19 -2.42
C PRO A 85 -7.90 4.64 -1.00
N ARG A 86 -6.73 4.84 -0.38
CA ARG A 86 -6.38 4.29 0.94
C ARG A 86 -7.31 4.78 2.05
N ASN A 87 -7.50 6.08 2.16
CA ASN A 87 -8.38 6.71 3.15
C ASN A 87 -9.84 6.31 2.91
N SER A 88 -10.22 6.15 1.64
CA SER A 88 -11.57 5.71 1.27
C SER A 88 -11.82 4.27 1.67
N ALA A 89 -10.84 3.37 1.46
CA ALA A 89 -10.90 2.00 1.94
C ALA A 89 -11.03 1.93 3.47
N ALA A 90 -10.19 2.68 4.19
CA ALA A 90 -10.23 2.76 5.65
C ALA A 90 -11.56 3.30 6.19
N GLY A 91 -12.06 4.39 5.62
CA GLY A 91 -13.34 4.98 6.03
C GLY A 91 -14.55 4.10 5.68
N THR A 92 -14.44 3.32 4.59
CA THR A 92 -15.47 2.35 4.20
C THR A 92 -15.51 1.17 5.16
N LEU A 93 -14.35 0.60 5.53
CA LEU A 93 -14.31 -0.55 6.44
C LEU A 93 -14.82 -0.23 7.86
N LYS A 94 -14.84 1.04 8.24
CA LYS A 94 -15.37 1.51 9.53
C LYS A 94 -16.87 1.81 9.52
N GLN A 95 -17.57 1.61 8.40
CA GLN A 95 -19.02 1.80 8.34
C GLN A 95 -19.72 0.78 9.22
N LEU A 96 -20.72 1.23 9.99
CA LEU A 96 -21.55 0.34 10.81
C LEU A 96 -22.52 -0.49 9.96
N ASP A 97 -22.97 0.05 8.83
CA ASP A 97 -23.89 -0.63 7.91
C ASP A 97 -23.10 -1.33 6.78
N PRO A 98 -23.02 -2.67 6.77
CA PRO A 98 -22.29 -3.41 5.74
C PRO A 98 -22.89 -3.22 4.34
N ARG A 99 -24.16 -2.81 4.22
CA ARG A 99 -24.78 -2.51 2.91
C ARG A 99 -24.15 -1.30 2.24
N ILE A 100 -23.56 -0.38 3.01
CA ILE A 100 -22.78 0.74 2.48
C ILE A 100 -21.45 0.22 1.93
N VAL A 101 -20.80 -0.69 2.66
CA VAL A 101 -19.55 -1.34 2.26
C VAL A 101 -19.71 -2.14 0.97
N ALA A 102 -20.80 -2.90 0.86
CA ALA A 102 -21.12 -3.70 -0.32
C ALA A 102 -21.26 -2.90 -1.63
N LYS A 103 -21.55 -1.59 -1.53
CA LYS A 103 -21.64 -0.68 -2.67
C LYS A 103 -20.30 -0.06 -3.06
N ARG A 104 -19.26 -0.20 -2.22
CA ARG A 104 -17.94 0.32 -2.51
C ARG A 104 -17.12 -0.72 -3.26
N PRO A 105 -16.29 -0.30 -4.23
CA PRO A 105 -15.45 -1.21 -4.99
C PRO A 105 -14.20 -1.59 -4.19
N LEU A 106 -14.38 -2.23 -3.05
CA LEU A 106 -13.28 -2.80 -2.28
C LEU A 106 -12.82 -4.10 -2.94
N ALA A 107 -11.51 -4.32 -2.89
CA ALA A 107 -10.85 -5.56 -3.25
C ALA A 107 -9.89 -5.96 -2.13
N PHE A 108 -9.52 -7.24 -2.12
CA PHE A 108 -8.57 -7.83 -1.19
C PHE A 108 -7.43 -8.49 -1.94
N MET A 109 -6.24 -8.41 -1.37
CA MET A 109 -5.06 -9.10 -1.88
C MET A 109 -4.24 -9.65 -0.72
N ALA A 110 -4.10 -10.97 -0.67
CA ALA A 110 -3.30 -11.70 0.30
C ALA A 110 -1.81 -11.50 0.05
N HIS A 111 -1.04 -11.41 1.13
CA HIS A 111 0.42 -11.30 1.06
C HIS A 111 1.14 -11.96 2.25
N GLY A 112 0.43 -12.65 3.13
CA GLY A 112 1.04 -13.28 4.30
C GLY A 112 0.18 -14.36 4.94
N LEU A 113 0.87 -15.29 5.59
CA LEU A 113 0.28 -16.35 6.40
C LEU A 113 0.31 -15.95 7.88
N GLY A 114 -0.79 -16.18 8.60
CA GLY A 114 -0.87 -16.07 10.05
C GLY A 114 -0.92 -17.44 10.72
N ALA A 115 -1.79 -17.60 11.72
CA ALA A 115 -2.10 -18.90 12.31
C ALA A 115 -2.54 -19.91 11.25
N TYR A 116 -1.93 -21.10 11.27
CA TYR A 116 -2.14 -22.11 10.24
C TYR A 116 -2.05 -23.49 10.87
N ASP A 117 -3.04 -24.33 10.59
CA ASP A 117 -3.11 -25.73 10.99
C ASP A 117 -3.57 -26.54 9.77
N GLY A 118 -2.60 -27.15 9.10
CA GLY A 118 -2.78 -27.83 7.83
C GLY A 118 -1.54 -28.62 7.44
N PHE A 119 -1.47 -29.00 6.17
CA PHE A 119 -0.30 -29.69 5.62
C PHE A 119 0.93 -28.78 5.57
N LEU A 120 2.12 -29.38 5.54
CA LEU A 120 3.39 -28.66 5.53
C LEU A 120 3.48 -27.71 4.32
N LEU A 121 3.81 -26.45 4.59
CA LEU A 121 4.25 -25.48 3.60
C LEU A 121 5.75 -25.28 3.83
N GLU A 122 6.58 -25.66 2.87
CA GLU A 122 8.04 -25.53 2.93
C GLU A 122 8.49 -24.13 2.51
N THR A 123 7.77 -23.51 1.56
CA THR A 123 8.17 -22.23 0.97
C THR A 123 7.03 -21.18 0.94
N GLU A 124 7.36 -19.95 0.57
CA GLU A 124 6.34 -18.96 0.17
C GLU A 124 5.55 -19.40 -1.06
N HIS A 125 6.17 -20.18 -1.96
CA HIS A 125 5.53 -20.64 -3.19
C HIS A 125 4.33 -21.54 -2.86
N ASP A 126 4.49 -22.48 -1.94
CA ASP A 126 3.41 -23.39 -1.51
C ASP A 126 2.22 -22.61 -0.92
N PHE A 127 2.51 -21.51 -0.21
CA PHE A 127 1.47 -20.60 0.27
C PHE A 127 0.75 -19.90 -0.90
N HIS A 128 1.48 -19.44 -1.92
CA HIS A 128 0.85 -18.86 -3.11
C HIS A 128 0.01 -19.87 -3.90
N GLU A 129 0.49 -21.11 -4.05
CA GLU A 129 -0.28 -22.20 -4.67
C GLU A 129 -1.56 -22.49 -3.88
N LEU A 130 -1.50 -22.43 -2.55
CA LEU A 130 -2.68 -22.59 -1.71
C LEU A 130 -3.70 -21.45 -1.88
N LEU A 131 -3.22 -20.21 -2.00
CA LEU A 131 -4.09 -19.06 -2.30
C LEU A 131 -4.75 -19.23 -3.68
N ASP A 132 -3.98 -19.64 -4.69
CA ASP A 132 -4.47 -19.87 -6.05
C ASP A 132 -5.51 -21.02 -6.07
N ALA A 133 -5.27 -22.11 -5.33
CA ALA A 133 -6.19 -23.25 -5.22
C ALA A 133 -7.54 -22.91 -4.57
N PHE A 134 -7.59 -21.86 -3.74
CA PHE A 134 -8.81 -21.39 -3.09
C PHE A 134 -9.38 -20.11 -3.72
N ASN A 135 -8.88 -19.71 -4.90
CA ASN A 135 -9.27 -18.48 -5.60
C ASN A 135 -9.15 -17.22 -4.73
N ILE A 136 -8.12 -17.17 -3.88
CA ILE A 136 -7.84 -16.03 -3.02
C ILE A 136 -6.87 -15.12 -3.79
N PRO A 137 -7.25 -13.88 -4.12
CA PRO A 137 -6.35 -12.99 -4.82
C PRO A 137 -5.09 -12.75 -3.98
N ARG A 138 -3.93 -12.90 -4.60
CA ARG A 138 -2.63 -12.71 -3.96
C ARG A 138 -1.84 -11.58 -4.60
N ASN A 139 -0.85 -11.06 -3.91
CA ASN A 139 0.01 -10.01 -4.43
C ASN A 139 0.72 -10.47 -5.71
N GLN A 140 0.66 -9.64 -6.75
CA GLN A 140 1.31 -9.86 -8.03
C GLN A 140 1.80 -8.52 -8.60
N PRO A 141 2.97 -8.48 -9.28
CA PRO A 141 3.83 -9.61 -9.60
C PRO A 141 4.67 -10.11 -8.40
N VAL A 142 5.10 -11.37 -8.46
CA VAL A 142 6.05 -12.00 -7.53
C VAL A 142 7.23 -12.53 -8.34
N PHE A 143 8.44 -12.26 -7.89
CA PHE A 143 9.67 -12.76 -8.51
C PHE A 143 10.43 -13.60 -7.49
N ILE A 144 11.00 -14.71 -7.95
CA ILE A 144 11.99 -15.48 -7.20
C ILE A 144 13.36 -15.02 -7.67
N ALA A 145 14.24 -14.71 -6.73
CA ALA A 145 15.61 -14.28 -6.99
C ALA A 145 16.56 -15.15 -6.16
N ASN A 146 17.59 -15.69 -6.80
CA ASN A 146 18.56 -16.58 -6.18
C ASN A 146 19.81 -15.85 -5.68
N ASN A 147 19.94 -14.56 -6.03
CA ASN A 147 21.06 -13.71 -5.67
C ASN A 147 20.66 -12.23 -5.64
N LEU A 148 21.58 -11.38 -5.17
CA LEU A 148 21.35 -9.94 -5.02
C LEU A 148 21.07 -9.25 -6.36
N GLU A 149 21.73 -9.65 -7.44
CA GLU A 149 21.58 -9.03 -8.76
C GLU A 149 20.17 -9.27 -9.32
N GLU A 150 19.70 -10.52 -9.29
CA GLU A 150 18.33 -10.89 -9.65
C GLU A 150 17.29 -10.15 -8.80
N MET A 151 17.55 -10.04 -7.49
CA MET A 151 16.67 -9.33 -6.56
C MET A 151 16.58 -7.83 -6.92
N LEU A 152 17.71 -7.18 -7.18
CA LEU A 152 17.75 -5.77 -7.58
C LEU A 152 17.09 -5.55 -8.96
N ALA A 153 17.27 -6.48 -9.90
CA ALA A 153 16.60 -6.43 -11.20
C ALA A 153 15.07 -6.55 -11.06
N ALA A 154 14.59 -7.45 -10.19
CA ALA A 154 13.17 -7.57 -9.88
C ALA A 154 12.61 -6.30 -9.22
N VAL A 155 13.32 -5.71 -8.26
CA VAL A 155 12.95 -4.42 -7.62
C VAL A 155 12.84 -3.32 -8.68
N ALA A 156 13.83 -3.20 -9.57
CA ALA A 156 13.85 -2.19 -10.63
C ALA A 156 12.67 -2.36 -11.59
N ARG A 157 12.36 -3.61 -11.98
CA ARG A 157 11.21 -3.92 -12.83
C ARG A 157 9.89 -3.54 -12.17
N ILE A 158 9.68 -3.92 -10.90
CA ILE A 158 8.46 -3.54 -10.18
C ILE A 158 8.36 -2.02 -10.04
N ASN A 159 9.48 -1.33 -9.78
CA ASN A 159 9.48 0.13 -9.69
C ASN A 159 9.07 0.79 -11.02
N HIS A 160 9.57 0.28 -12.14
CA HIS A 160 9.19 0.74 -13.47
C HIS A 160 7.68 0.52 -13.74
N ASP A 161 7.18 -0.69 -13.43
CA ASP A 161 5.81 -1.09 -13.74
C ASP A 161 4.78 -0.60 -12.71
N ARG A 162 5.21 -0.02 -11.57
CA ARG A 162 4.35 0.26 -10.40
C ARG A 162 3.10 1.07 -10.68
N HIS A 163 3.13 1.92 -11.71
CA HIS A 163 2.00 2.78 -12.10
C HIS A 163 0.98 2.07 -13.01
N SER A 164 1.33 0.88 -13.52
CA SER A 164 0.42 0.02 -14.30
C SER A 164 -0.46 -0.88 -13.41
N PHE A 165 -0.13 -1.02 -12.13
CA PHE A 165 -0.90 -1.84 -11.21
C PHE A 165 -2.23 -1.18 -10.83
N ASP A 166 -3.21 -2.01 -10.50
CA ASP A 166 -4.52 -1.57 -10.03
C ASP A 166 -4.49 -0.95 -8.62
N TYR A 167 -3.33 -0.89 -7.97
CA TYR A 167 -3.17 -0.38 -6.61
C TYR A 167 -1.93 0.52 -6.50
N GLY A 168 -1.94 1.41 -5.52
CA GLY A 168 -0.76 2.19 -5.14
C GLY A 168 0.29 1.30 -4.44
N THR A 169 1.57 1.52 -4.74
CA THR A 169 2.67 0.90 -4.01
C THR A 169 3.89 1.82 -3.94
N ASP A 170 4.54 1.85 -2.78
CA ASP A 170 5.69 2.71 -2.47
C ASP A 170 7.00 1.91 -2.32
N GLY A 171 6.97 0.63 -2.70
CA GLY A 171 8.11 -0.28 -2.60
C GLY A 171 7.73 -1.73 -2.86
N VAL A 172 8.65 -2.60 -2.53
CA VAL A 172 8.49 -4.06 -2.55
C VAL A 172 8.82 -4.66 -1.19
N VAL A 173 8.33 -5.87 -0.93
CA VAL A 173 8.73 -6.66 0.24
C VAL A 173 9.59 -7.81 -0.24
N ILE A 174 10.83 -7.86 0.23
CA ILE A 174 11.77 -8.95 0.00
C ILE A 174 11.62 -9.93 1.16
N LYS A 175 11.49 -11.22 0.86
CA LYS A 175 11.33 -12.29 1.85
C LYS A 175 12.29 -13.43 1.53
N VAL A 176 12.86 -14.05 2.56
CA VAL A 176 13.50 -15.36 2.45
C VAL A 176 12.46 -16.38 1.98
N LEU A 177 12.77 -17.21 0.99
CA LEU A 177 11.79 -18.10 0.36
C LEU A 177 11.40 -19.28 1.26
N ASP A 178 12.40 -19.94 1.83
CA ASP A 178 12.27 -21.13 2.67
C ASP A 178 11.74 -20.78 4.07
N ARG A 179 10.78 -21.58 4.57
CA ARG A 179 10.15 -21.34 5.88
C ARG A 179 10.98 -21.84 7.06
N ALA A 180 11.73 -22.92 6.90
CA ALA A 180 12.64 -23.38 7.95
C ALA A 180 13.73 -22.33 8.23
N GLU A 181 14.24 -21.66 7.18
CA GLU A 181 15.17 -20.53 7.35
C GLU A 181 14.52 -19.34 8.07
N ARG A 182 13.24 -19.05 7.80
CA ARG A 182 12.51 -17.97 8.52
C ARG A 182 12.39 -18.25 10.00
N GLU A 183 12.13 -19.49 10.40
CA GLU A 183 12.06 -19.88 11.81
C GLU A 183 13.42 -19.70 12.51
N ILE A 184 14.51 -20.08 11.84
CA ILE A 184 15.88 -19.86 12.35
C ILE A 184 16.18 -18.37 12.52
N LEU A 185 15.81 -17.54 11.53
CA LEU A 185 16.02 -16.09 11.57
C LEU A 185 15.14 -15.41 12.62
N GLY A 186 13.92 -15.90 12.82
CA GLY A 186 12.99 -15.42 13.83
C GLY A 186 12.58 -13.95 13.68
N PHE A 187 12.28 -13.32 14.82
CA PHE A 187 11.70 -11.98 14.91
C PHE A 187 12.49 -11.07 15.84
N THR A 188 12.41 -9.77 15.59
CA THR A 188 12.71 -8.73 16.59
C THR A 188 11.45 -8.37 17.36
N SER A 189 11.52 -7.41 18.29
CA SER A 189 10.33 -6.91 19.00
C SER A 189 9.29 -6.25 18.11
N ARG A 190 9.63 -5.91 16.85
CA ARG A 190 8.75 -5.13 15.95
C ARG A 190 8.56 -5.73 14.56
N ALA A 191 9.50 -6.55 14.08
CA ALA A 191 9.53 -7.01 12.70
C ALA A 191 10.23 -8.37 12.54
N PRO A 192 9.87 -9.17 11.54
CA PRO A 192 10.61 -10.38 11.16
C PRO A 192 12.04 -10.03 10.72
N ARG A 193 12.99 -10.94 10.96
CA ARG A 193 14.36 -10.80 10.43
C ARG A 193 14.52 -11.32 9.00
N TRP A 194 13.55 -12.09 8.54
CA TRP A 194 13.54 -12.76 7.24
C TRP A 194 12.81 -11.99 6.14
N ALA A 195 12.29 -10.79 6.44
CA ALA A 195 11.67 -9.93 5.45
C ALA A 195 12.03 -8.46 5.65
N ALA A 196 12.15 -7.73 4.54
CA ALA A 196 12.44 -6.30 4.54
C ALA A 196 11.59 -5.57 3.50
N ALA A 197 11.10 -4.39 3.86
CA ALA A 197 10.46 -3.48 2.92
C ALA A 197 11.54 -2.65 2.22
N TYR A 198 11.67 -2.81 0.90
CA TYR A 198 12.52 -1.98 0.05
C TYR A 198 11.66 -0.86 -0.53
N LYS A 199 11.79 0.35 0.01
CA LYS A 199 11.04 1.52 -0.46
C LYS A 199 11.64 2.06 -1.75
N PHE A 200 10.79 2.39 -2.70
CA PHE A 200 11.22 3.09 -3.89
C PHE A 200 11.62 4.51 -3.54
N LEU A 201 12.60 5.04 -4.26
CA LEU A 201 12.86 6.46 -4.22
C LEU A 201 11.64 7.21 -4.79
N PRO A 202 11.26 8.35 -4.20
CA PRO A 202 10.28 9.25 -4.80
C PRO A 202 10.69 9.52 -6.25
N GLU A 203 9.72 9.59 -7.16
CA GLU A 203 10.03 10.06 -8.50
C GLU A 203 10.62 11.47 -8.39
N GLN A 204 11.74 11.69 -9.07
CA GLN A 204 12.42 12.97 -9.13
C GLN A 204 12.33 13.50 -10.56
N LYS A 205 12.01 14.78 -10.71
CA LYS A 205 11.95 15.45 -12.01
C LYS A 205 12.70 16.76 -11.93
N GLU A 206 13.43 17.04 -13.00
CA GLU A 206 13.99 18.36 -13.22
C GLU A 206 12.92 19.29 -13.77
N THR A 207 12.87 20.51 -13.25
CA THR A 207 12.06 21.60 -13.81
C THR A 207 12.76 22.94 -13.56
N THR A 208 12.29 24.00 -14.20
CA THR A 208 12.85 25.34 -14.03
C THR A 208 12.15 26.08 -12.89
N LEU A 209 12.94 26.68 -12.00
CA LEU A 209 12.44 27.63 -11.01
C LEU A 209 12.15 28.98 -11.67
N GLU A 210 10.89 29.32 -11.86
CA GLU A 210 10.47 30.55 -12.53
C GLU A 210 10.44 31.74 -11.57
N ASN A 211 9.92 31.52 -10.35
CA ASN A 211 9.74 32.58 -9.37
C ASN A 211 9.78 32.05 -7.93
N ILE A 212 9.97 32.94 -6.96
CA ILE A 212 9.79 32.64 -5.53
C ILE A 212 8.83 33.67 -4.96
N ILE A 213 7.69 33.21 -4.45
CA ILE A 213 6.71 34.04 -3.75
C ILE A 213 6.79 33.79 -2.24
N ILE A 214 6.46 34.81 -1.45
CA ILE A 214 6.41 34.70 0.01
C ILE A 214 4.96 34.62 0.46
N GLN A 215 4.59 33.51 1.11
CA GLN A 215 3.29 33.36 1.76
C GLN A 215 3.38 33.75 3.23
N VAL A 216 2.42 34.53 3.71
CA VAL A 216 2.32 34.92 5.12
C VAL A 216 1.31 33.98 5.80
N GLY A 217 1.80 33.15 6.72
CA GLY A 217 0.96 32.26 7.53
C GLY A 217 0.12 33.03 8.56
N ARG A 218 -0.89 32.36 9.13
CA ARG A 218 -1.79 32.95 10.14
C ARG A 218 -1.08 33.49 11.38
N THR A 219 0.10 32.96 11.69
CA THR A 219 0.96 33.36 12.82
C THR A 219 2.03 34.38 12.43
N GLY A 220 1.99 34.93 11.20
CA GLY A 220 3.00 35.86 10.69
C GLY A 220 4.26 35.20 10.11
N VAL A 221 4.34 33.87 10.11
CA VAL A 221 5.47 33.13 9.52
C VAL A 221 5.52 33.38 8.01
N LEU A 222 6.68 33.83 7.52
CA LEU A 222 6.95 34.02 6.10
C LEU A 222 7.48 32.72 5.50
N THR A 223 6.72 32.08 4.63
CA THR A 223 7.10 30.82 3.97
C THR A 223 7.41 31.06 2.50
N PRO A 224 8.65 30.84 2.04
CA PRO A 224 8.98 30.91 0.63
C PRO A 224 8.39 29.71 -0.13
N VAL A 225 7.80 30.00 -1.28
CA VAL A 225 7.19 29.02 -2.19
C VAL A 225 7.79 29.25 -3.58
N ALA A 226 8.39 28.20 -4.13
CA ALA A 226 8.83 28.16 -5.51
C ALA A 226 7.63 28.06 -6.45
N GLU A 227 7.58 28.91 -7.46
CA GLU A 227 6.77 28.72 -8.67
C GLU A 227 7.66 28.11 -9.75
N LEU A 228 7.20 26.98 -10.30
CA LEU A 228 7.98 26.11 -11.15
C LEU A 228 7.32 26.03 -12.52
N ALA A 229 8.13 25.89 -13.56
CA ALA A 229 7.62 25.44 -14.86
C ALA A 229 6.84 24.13 -14.64
N PRO A 230 5.59 24.02 -15.12
CA PRO A 230 4.74 22.86 -14.82
C PRO A 230 5.39 21.54 -15.25
N VAL A 231 5.56 20.61 -14.32
CA VAL A 231 6.18 19.30 -14.59
C VAL A 231 5.31 18.17 -14.05
N LEU A 232 5.18 17.08 -14.81
CA LEU A 232 4.44 15.90 -14.41
C LEU A 232 5.32 15.01 -13.52
N ILE A 233 4.90 14.80 -12.26
CA ILE A 233 5.61 13.96 -11.28
C ILE A 233 4.60 13.12 -10.50
N SER A 234 4.81 11.80 -10.45
CA SER A 234 3.91 10.84 -9.80
C SER A 234 2.43 11.03 -10.19
N GLY A 235 2.16 11.20 -11.48
CA GLY A 235 0.79 11.32 -12.04
C GLY A 235 0.08 12.66 -11.80
N SER A 236 0.75 13.67 -11.24
CA SER A 236 0.19 15.01 -11.04
C SER A 236 1.11 16.10 -11.56
N THR A 237 0.54 17.14 -12.18
CA THR A 237 1.31 18.33 -12.56
C THR A 237 1.63 19.16 -11.34
N VAL A 238 2.93 19.37 -11.07
CA VAL A 238 3.42 20.21 -10.00
C VAL A 238 3.95 21.51 -10.60
N SER A 239 3.40 22.63 -10.14
CA SER A 239 3.82 23.99 -10.50
C SER A 239 4.24 24.82 -9.29
N ARG A 240 4.11 24.27 -8.07
CA ARG A 240 4.52 24.94 -6.83
C ARG A 240 5.15 23.96 -5.86
N ALA A 241 6.20 24.40 -5.17
CA ALA A 241 6.87 23.64 -4.11
C ALA A 241 7.27 24.56 -2.96
N THR A 242 7.24 24.06 -1.72
CA THR A 242 7.76 24.84 -0.58
C THR A 242 9.29 24.85 -0.61
N LEU A 243 9.89 25.99 -0.30
CA LEU A 243 11.33 26.11 -0.06
C LEU A 243 11.67 26.05 1.43
N HIS A 244 10.69 25.74 2.28
CA HIS A 244 10.75 25.69 3.73
C HIS A 244 11.06 27.04 4.40
N ASN A 245 12.27 27.56 4.25
CA ASN A 245 12.75 28.79 4.89
C ASN A 245 13.97 29.37 4.13
N GLN A 246 14.43 30.56 4.55
CA GLN A 246 15.59 31.24 3.94
C GLN A 246 16.89 30.46 4.07
N ASP A 247 17.07 29.69 5.15
CA ASP A 247 18.28 28.91 5.38
C ASP A 247 18.40 27.78 4.36
N GLU A 248 17.30 27.10 4.03
CA GLU A 248 17.28 26.06 3.00
C GLU A 248 17.55 26.61 1.60
N ILE A 249 17.05 27.82 1.28
CA ILE A 249 17.36 28.52 0.02
C ILE A 249 18.85 28.79 -0.09
N THR A 250 19.45 29.36 0.97
CA THR A 250 20.87 29.71 1.02
C THR A 250 21.75 28.46 0.95
N LYS A 251 21.40 27.43 1.74
CA LYS A 251 22.15 26.17 1.83
C LYS A 251 22.20 25.42 0.50
N LYS A 252 21.12 25.47 -0.29
CA LYS A 252 21.01 24.81 -1.59
C LYS A 252 21.39 25.73 -2.77
N ASP A 253 21.81 26.97 -2.50
CA ASP A 253 22.10 28.01 -3.49
C ASP A 253 21.02 28.12 -4.57
N ILE A 254 19.76 28.18 -4.13
CA ILE A 254 18.61 28.19 -5.04
C ILE A 254 18.49 29.57 -5.70
N ARG A 255 18.51 29.60 -7.03
CA ARG A 255 18.44 30.83 -7.84
C ARG A 255 17.34 30.76 -8.87
N LEU A 256 16.71 31.90 -9.14
CA LEU A 256 15.73 32.04 -10.22
C LEU A 256 16.36 31.63 -11.56
N GLY A 257 15.59 30.94 -12.39
CA GLY A 257 16.03 30.39 -13.68
C GLY A 257 16.86 29.10 -13.58
N ALA A 258 17.20 28.62 -12.38
CA ALA A 258 17.91 27.36 -12.23
C ALA A 258 17.02 26.16 -12.56
N THR A 259 17.64 25.11 -13.10
CA THR A 259 17.05 23.77 -13.13
C THR A 259 17.12 23.20 -11.72
N VAL A 260 15.97 22.88 -11.15
CA VAL A 260 15.83 22.29 -9.82
C VAL A 260 15.28 20.88 -9.93
N LEU A 261 15.86 19.98 -9.14
CA LEU A 261 15.35 18.62 -8.97
C LEU A 261 14.25 18.65 -7.91
N ILE A 262 13.03 18.30 -8.30
CA ILE A 262 11.88 18.24 -7.40
C ILE A 262 11.46 16.80 -7.15
N GLU A 263 10.97 16.54 -5.95
CA GLU A 263 10.39 15.25 -5.55
C GLU A 263 9.04 15.48 -4.89
N LYS A 264 8.08 14.58 -5.12
CA LYS A 264 6.81 14.60 -4.40
C LYS A 264 6.93 13.73 -3.16
N ARG A 265 6.93 14.35 -1.98
CA ARG A 265 6.86 13.62 -0.71
C ARG A 265 5.41 13.23 -0.42
N GLU A 266 5.14 11.94 -0.29
CA GLU A 266 3.89 11.49 0.29
C GLU A 266 3.85 11.87 1.77
N LYS A 267 2.64 12.16 2.28
CA LYS A 267 2.43 12.51 3.68
C LYS A 267 2.52 11.25 4.54
N SER A 268 3.72 10.68 4.67
CA SER A 268 3.98 9.55 5.56
C SER A 268 4.44 10.03 6.94
N PHE A 269 3.90 9.38 7.97
CA PHE A 269 4.35 9.41 9.36
C PHE A 269 5.90 9.41 9.47
N PRO A 270 6.46 10.02 10.53
CA PRO A 270 7.90 10.18 10.67
C PRO A 270 8.60 8.83 10.56
N PRO A 271 9.78 8.77 9.90
CA PRO A 271 10.60 7.57 9.93
C PRO A 271 10.90 7.23 11.39
N SER A 272 10.44 6.06 11.82
CA SER A 272 11.00 5.44 13.01
C SER A 272 12.43 5.03 12.68
N SER A 273 13.35 5.50 13.52
CA SER A 273 14.79 5.22 13.63
C SER A 273 15.74 5.84 12.60
N LYS A 274 16.49 6.83 13.13
CA LYS A 274 17.94 7.12 13.05
C LYS A 274 18.71 6.63 11.83
#